data_AF-A0A3C1QQ60-F1
#
_entry.id   AF-A0A3C1QQ60-F1
#
_cell.length_a   1.000
_cell.length_b   1.000
_cell.length_c   1.000
_cell.angle_alpha   90.00
_cell.angle_beta   90.00
_cell.angle_gamma   90.00
#
_symmetry.space_group_name_H-M   'P 1'
#
loop_
_entity.id
_entity.type
_entity.pdbx_description
1 polymer ?
#
loop_
_entity_poly.entity_id
_entity_poly.type
_entity_poly.pdbx_seq_one_letter_code
_entity_poly.pdbx_strand_id
1 'polypeptide(L)'
;MVVSMTSGPALVTNLNQPSFPSSTPKSTWWPVWARETRQDYRNFSIPHRGGCTVLYADGSVKMVEDGNGDGVLNSGFAAIGGFADNTLELHPQSFASVYSLFDRDALQ
;
A
#
# COMPACT_ATOMS: atom_id res chain seq x y z
N MET A 1 -20.92 13.23 -4.98
CA MET A 1 -20.36 12.01 -5.59
C MET A 1 -19.25 11.54 -4.65
N VAL A 2 -19.34 10.33 -4.10
CA VAL A 2 -18.28 9.78 -3.23
C VAL A 2 -17.21 9.20 -4.15
N VAL A 3 -15.99 9.72 -4.07
CA VAL A 3 -14.84 9.18 -4.81
C VAL A 3 -14.06 8.33 -3.82
N SER A 4 -13.79 7.06 -4.18
CA SER A 4 -12.90 6.23 -3.37
C SER A 4 -11.51 6.84 -3.41
N MET A 5 -10.94 7.13 -2.24
CA MET A 5 -9.58 7.68 -2.20
C MET A 5 -8.56 6.62 -2.65
N THR A 6 -8.79 5.34 -2.36
CA THR A 6 -7.93 4.25 -2.85
C THR A 6 -8.71 3.27 -3.74
N SER A 7 -8.03 2.69 -4.73
CA SER A 7 -8.56 1.55 -5.51
C SER A 7 -8.27 0.21 -4.84
N GLY A 8 -7.66 0.22 -3.64
CA GLY A 8 -7.19 -0.96 -2.94
C GLY A 8 -5.75 -1.32 -3.32
N PRO A 9 -5.34 -2.59 -3.14
CA PRO A 9 -3.99 -3.01 -3.46
C PRO A 9 -3.72 -3.01 -4.95
N ALA A 10 -2.49 -2.64 -5.29
CA ALA A 10 -2.01 -2.54 -6.65
C ALA A 10 -0.71 -3.32 -6.81
N LEU A 11 -0.45 -3.78 -8.03
CA LEU A 11 0.82 -4.41 -8.39
C LEU A 11 1.96 -3.42 -8.19
N VAL A 12 3.00 -3.87 -7.49
CA VAL A 12 4.19 -3.04 -7.17
C VAL A 12 4.86 -2.47 -8.43
N THR A 13 4.74 -3.18 -9.56
CA THR A 13 5.41 -2.87 -10.81
C THR A 13 4.70 -1.82 -11.66
N ASN A 14 3.37 -1.69 -11.56
CA ASN A 14 2.59 -0.89 -12.51
C ASN A 14 1.37 -0.17 -11.92
N LEU A 15 1.13 -0.28 -10.61
CA LEU A 15 -0.01 0.34 -9.90
C LEU A 15 -1.40 -0.07 -10.41
N ASN A 16 -1.49 -1.11 -11.23
CA ASN A 16 -2.78 -1.66 -11.63
C ASN A 16 -3.26 -2.69 -10.61
N GLN A 17 -4.58 -2.76 -10.42
CA GLN A 17 -5.19 -3.86 -9.70
C GLN A 17 -4.95 -5.18 -10.48
N PRO A 18 -4.51 -6.26 -9.83
CA PRO A 18 -4.37 -7.53 -10.52
C PRO A 18 -5.75 -8.05 -10.95
N SER A 19 -5.81 -8.67 -12.13
CA SER A 19 -7.04 -9.25 -12.68
C SER A 19 -6.80 -10.70 -13.09
N PHE A 20 -7.82 -11.53 -12.89
CA PHE A 20 -7.74 -12.96 -13.16
C PHE A 20 -9.03 -13.41 -13.87
N PRO A 21 -8.94 -14.19 -14.96
CA PRO A 21 -10.12 -14.80 -15.56
C PRO A 21 -10.92 -15.62 -14.55
N SER A 22 -12.23 -15.75 -14.78
CA SER A 22 -13.07 -16.67 -14.01
C SER A 22 -12.48 -18.08 -14.04
N SER A 23 -12.56 -18.79 -12.92
CA SER A 23 -12.01 -20.15 -12.74
C SER A 23 -10.48 -20.25 -12.70
N THR A 24 -9.75 -19.13 -12.59
CA THR A 24 -8.30 -19.17 -12.31
C THR A 24 -8.03 -19.92 -10.99
N PRO A 25 -7.15 -20.94 -10.96
CA PRO A 25 -6.85 -21.67 -9.75
C PRO A 25 -6.26 -20.79 -8.64
N LYS A 26 -6.56 -21.12 -7.38
CA LYS A 26 -6.00 -20.42 -6.20
C LYS A 26 -4.47 -20.40 -6.20
N SER A 27 -3.83 -21.48 -6.64
CA SER A 27 -2.38 -21.57 -6.77
C SER A 27 -1.78 -20.50 -7.69
N THR A 28 -2.58 -19.89 -8.55
CA THR A 28 -2.17 -18.85 -9.50
C THR A 28 -2.49 -17.45 -8.99
N TRP A 29 -3.72 -17.18 -8.57
CA TRP A 29 -4.10 -15.80 -8.16
C TRP A 29 -3.64 -15.43 -6.75
N TRP A 30 -3.55 -16.39 -5.83
CA TRP A 30 -3.22 -16.10 -4.44
C TRP A 30 -1.81 -15.55 -4.25
N PRO A 31 -0.76 -16.14 -4.85
CA PRO A 31 0.61 -15.62 -4.72
C PRO A 31 0.76 -14.17 -5.19
N VAL A 32 0.02 -13.77 -6.23
CA VAL A 32 0.06 -12.39 -6.75
C VAL A 32 -0.44 -11.41 -5.70
N TRP A 33 -1.62 -11.64 -5.10
CA TRP A 33 -2.11 -10.79 -4.01
C TRP A 33 -1.17 -10.81 -2.80
N ALA A 34 -0.68 -11.98 -2.41
CA ALA A 34 0.16 -12.15 -1.23
C ALA A 34 1.54 -11.49 -1.35
N ARG A 35 2.14 -11.45 -2.54
CA ARG A 35 3.57 -11.11 -2.72
C ARG A 35 3.81 -9.94 -3.66
N GLU A 36 2.99 -9.80 -4.70
CA GLU A 36 3.23 -8.87 -5.80
C GLU A 36 2.39 -7.59 -5.69
N THR A 37 1.44 -7.54 -4.76
CA THR A 37 0.64 -6.34 -4.48
C THR A 37 0.98 -5.67 -3.16
N ARG A 38 0.75 -4.36 -3.10
CA ARG A 38 0.82 -3.52 -1.88
C ARG A 38 -0.38 -2.59 -1.84
N GLN A 39 -0.78 -2.16 -0.66
CA GLN A 39 -1.84 -1.15 -0.50
C GLN A 39 -1.39 0.20 -1.06
N ASP A 40 -2.17 0.74 -2.00
CA ASP A 40 -1.95 2.05 -2.59
C ASP A 40 -2.59 3.14 -1.73
N TYR A 41 -1.74 3.88 -1.02
CA TYR A 41 -2.13 4.95 -0.11
C TYR A 41 -1.82 6.36 -0.66
N ARG A 42 -1.49 6.51 -1.95
CA ARG A 42 -1.12 7.83 -2.52
C ARG A 42 -2.15 8.93 -2.29
N ASN A 43 -3.41 8.56 -2.15
CA ASN A 43 -4.52 9.48 -1.95
C ASN A 43 -5.03 9.53 -0.50
N PHE A 44 -4.39 8.85 0.46
CA PHE A 44 -4.86 8.79 1.84
C PHE A 44 -4.78 10.14 2.57
N SER A 45 -3.86 11.01 2.18
CA SER A 45 -3.93 12.46 2.40
C SER A 45 -2.75 13.12 1.70
N ILE A 46 -2.86 14.42 1.45
CA ILE A 46 -1.70 15.25 1.10
C ILE A 46 -0.90 15.47 2.38
N PRO A 47 0.40 15.14 2.45
CA PRO A 47 1.25 15.43 3.59
C PRO A 47 1.13 16.91 3.98
N HIS A 48 0.62 17.20 5.19
CA HIS A 48 0.49 18.56 5.69
C HIS A 48 1.65 18.83 6.65
N ARG A 49 2.51 19.80 6.30
CA ARG A 49 3.82 20.04 6.96
C ARG A 49 4.77 18.85 6.87
N GLY A 50 4.83 18.19 5.71
CA GLY A 50 5.79 17.11 5.44
C GLY A 50 5.42 15.75 6.03
N GLY A 51 4.15 15.52 6.41
CA GLY A 51 3.71 14.19 6.82
C GLY A 51 2.20 14.05 7.00
N CYS A 52 1.76 12.83 7.30
CA CYS A 52 0.37 12.47 7.57
C CYS A 52 0.24 11.94 9.00
N THR A 53 -0.77 12.41 9.73
CA THR A 53 -1.11 11.84 11.03
C THR A 53 -1.99 10.60 10.84
N VAL A 54 -1.57 9.47 11.42
CA VAL A 54 -2.22 8.16 11.27
C VAL A 54 -2.67 7.65 12.64
N LEU A 55 -3.93 7.22 12.73
CA LEU A 55 -4.48 6.47 13.86
C LEU A 55 -4.17 4.96 13.69
N TYR A 56 -3.55 4.37 14.70
CA TYR A 56 -3.19 2.95 14.74
C TYR A 56 -4.26 2.13 15.46
N ALA A 57 -4.25 0.81 15.25
CA ALA A 57 -5.19 -0.12 15.87
C ALA A 57 -5.09 -0.18 17.40
N ASP A 58 -3.93 0.17 17.96
CA ASP A 58 -3.72 0.29 19.41
C ASP A 58 -4.28 1.60 20.01
N GLY A 59 -4.89 2.46 19.19
CA GLY A 59 -5.43 3.75 19.57
C GLY A 59 -4.39 4.87 19.61
N SER A 60 -3.11 4.59 19.37
CA SER A 60 -2.08 5.61 19.28
C SER A 60 -2.20 6.39 17.96
N VAL A 61 -1.80 7.66 18.01
CA VAL A 61 -1.77 8.54 16.83
C VAL A 61 -0.34 8.97 16.62
N LYS A 62 0.21 8.71 15.43
CA LYS A 62 1.59 9.05 15.08
C LYS A 62 1.65 9.79 13.75
N MET A 63 2.64 10.65 13.59
CA MET A 63 2.95 11.27 12.31
C MET A 63 3.86 10.33 11.51
N VAL A 64 3.49 10.07 10.26
CA VAL A 64 4.35 9.45 9.25
C VAL A 64 4.86 10.58 8.36
N GLU A 65 6.17 10.75 8.31
CA GLU A 65 6.81 11.77 7.50
C GLU A 65 6.92 11.30 6.04
N ASP A 66 6.71 12.24 5.12
CA ASP A 66 7.08 12.13 3.72
C ASP A 66 8.58 12.46 3.63
N GLY A 67 9.38 11.41 3.57
CA GLY A 67 10.83 11.48 3.74
C GLY A 67 11.54 11.98 2.49
N ASN A 68 10.96 11.76 1.31
CA ASN A 68 11.53 12.21 0.04
C ASN A 68 10.88 13.52 -0.48
N GLY A 69 9.77 13.95 0.13
CA GLY A 69 9.07 15.19 -0.18
C GLY A 69 8.25 15.15 -1.47
N ASP A 70 7.87 13.96 -1.94
CA ASP A 70 7.13 13.78 -3.20
C ASP A 70 5.61 13.99 -3.06
N GLY A 71 5.15 14.22 -1.84
CA GLY A 71 3.75 14.50 -1.53
C GLY A 71 2.87 13.26 -1.43
N VAL A 72 3.45 12.06 -1.44
CA VAL A 72 2.74 10.79 -1.22
C VAL A 72 3.47 9.95 -0.18
N LEU A 73 2.79 8.94 0.38
CA LEU A 73 3.41 8.00 1.31
C LEU A 73 3.57 6.62 0.66
N ASN A 74 4.80 6.15 0.56
CA ASN A 74 5.14 4.95 -0.18
C ASN A 74 5.24 3.72 0.75
N SER A 75 4.55 2.64 0.38
CA SER A 75 4.55 1.33 1.07
C SER A 75 5.40 0.25 0.39
N GLY A 76 6.25 0.66 -0.57
CA GLY A 76 7.21 -0.20 -1.26
C GLY A 76 7.03 -0.29 -2.78
N PHE A 77 6.40 0.72 -3.40
CA PHE A 77 6.33 0.89 -4.84
C PHE A 77 7.63 1.46 -5.41
N ALA A 78 7.90 1.18 -6.69
CA ALA A 78 8.96 1.83 -7.44
C ALA A 78 8.59 3.30 -7.77
N ALA A 79 9.50 4.01 -8.44
CA ALA A 79 9.28 5.38 -8.95
C ALA A 79 8.23 5.39 -10.08
N ILE A 80 6.95 5.21 -9.75
CA ILE A 80 5.83 5.11 -10.69
C ILE A 80 4.59 5.80 -10.12
N GLY A 81 3.77 6.38 -10.99
CA GLY A 81 2.47 6.96 -10.61
C GLY A 81 2.54 8.06 -9.54
N GLY A 82 3.61 8.86 -9.53
CA GLY A 82 3.75 9.99 -8.60
C GLY A 82 4.71 9.73 -7.44
N PHE A 83 5.12 8.48 -7.20
CA PHE A 83 6.28 8.23 -6.34
C PHE A 83 7.56 8.72 -7.03
N ALA A 84 8.35 9.55 -6.36
CA ALA A 84 9.61 10.05 -6.89
C ALA A 84 10.69 8.96 -6.92
N ASP A 85 10.70 8.10 -5.91
CA ASP A 85 11.63 6.98 -5.77
C ASP A 85 11.00 5.81 -5.00
N ASN A 86 11.84 4.85 -4.60
CA ASN A 86 11.44 3.67 -3.83
C ASN A 86 11.66 3.83 -2.32
N THR A 87 11.75 5.06 -1.81
CA THR A 87 11.86 5.32 -0.38
C THR A 87 10.67 4.69 0.34
N LEU A 88 10.94 3.89 1.37
CA LEU A 88 9.92 3.19 2.13
C LEU A 88 9.54 4.01 3.37
N GLU A 89 8.32 4.54 3.39
CA GLU A 89 7.85 5.42 4.47
C GLU A 89 6.80 4.71 5.34
N LEU A 90 5.93 3.93 4.70
CA LEU A 90 4.98 3.05 5.37
C LEU A 90 5.64 1.70 5.64
N HIS A 91 6.45 1.66 6.70
CA HIS A 91 7.20 0.47 7.09
C HIS A 91 6.28 -0.72 7.43
N PRO A 92 6.58 -1.94 6.93
CA PRO A 92 5.74 -3.12 7.14
C PRO A 92 5.63 -3.54 8.62
N GLN A 93 6.57 -3.13 9.48
CA GLN A 93 6.49 -3.37 10.93
C GLN A 93 5.41 -2.52 11.62
N SER A 94 4.96 -1.44 10.99
CA SER A 94 3.97 -0.50 11.51
C SER A 94 2.69 -0.48 10.67
N PHE A 95 2.78 -0.88 9.40
CA PHE A 95 1.70 -0.82 8.42
C PHE A 95 1.52 -2.16 7.71
N ALA A 96 0.37 -2.79 7.90
CA ALA A 96 -0.01 -3.92 7.07
C ALA A 96 -0.31 -3.43 5.64
N SER A 97 0.52 -3.85 4.68
CA SER A 97 0.34 -3.55 3.24
C SER A 97 0.14 -4.81 2.40
N VAL A 98 0.38 -6.00 2.98
CA VAL A 98 0.20 -7.30 2.31
C VAL A 98 -1.17 -7.90 2.63
N TYR A 99 -1.67 -8.73 1.72
CA TYR A 99 -2.88 -9.53 1.96
C TYR A 99 -2.52 -10.88 2.54
N SER A 100 -3.30 -11.32 3.53
CA SER A 100 -3.27 -12.70 4.01
C SER A 100 -4.67 -13.31 4.09
N LEU A 101 -4.77 -14.59 3.73
CA LEU A 101 -5.95 -15.43 4.00
C LEU A 101 -5.89 -16.09 5.37
N PHE A 102 -4.77 -15.94 6.07
CA PHE A 102 -4.54 -16.46 7.40
C PHE A 102 -4.38 -15.28 8.37
N ASP A 103 -4.52 -15.55 9.66
CA ASP A 103 -4.28 -14.57 10.73
C ASP A 103 -2.77 -14.25 10.94
N ARG A 104 -2.00 -14.20 9.85
CA ARG A 104 -0.56 -13.91 9.85
C ARG A 104 -0.17 -13.28 8.53
N ASP A 105 0.90 -12.50 8.47
CA ASP A 105 1.41 -11.96 7.21
C ASP A 105 1.72 -13.08 6.20
N ALA A 106 1.40 -12.86 4.93
CA ALA A 106 1.67 -13.85 3.88
C ALA A 106 3.17 -14.06 3.57
N LEU A 107 4.03 -13.23 4.18
CA LEU A 107 5.49 -13.30 4.09
C LEU A 107 6.14 -13.89 5.36
N GLN A 108 5.35 -14.23 6.40
CA GLN A 108 5.77 -14.94 7.60
C GLN A 108 5.37 -16.42 7.55
#